data_AF-A0A937Z3R6-F1
#
_entry.id   AF-A0A937Z3R6-F1
#
_cell.length_a   1.000
_cell.length_b   1.000
_cell.length_c   1.000
_cell.angle_alpha   90.00
_cell.angle_beta   90.00
_cell.angle_gamma   90.00
#
_symmetry.space_group_name_H-M   'P 1'
#
loop_
_entity.id
_entity.type
_entity.pdbx_description
1 polymer ?
#
loop_
_entity_poly.entity_id
_entity_poly.type
_entity_poly.pdbx_seq_one_letter_code
_entity_poly.pdbx_strand_id
1 'polypeptide(L)'
;MRNGWRLAALLCAAAWSGAGADAARQAACGRIDVYVVDSAFDLGQVRGTGLGSVGYCGWLGAGKERTGVTCEKALGRAWEQVWVEFVPQGSGEVDIDLQSEWYAAEGAGDVRLVWADDVEVQGAEVANPGFEEADADGRPVGWRFTGDFAANRYERGGGVARGGRSCVAVWYGSQARQAFRVEAGRTYRVSAWFRVLDPSQVKAPLFVPLECPAEEYTQEIEVTFASEQAAREATVRVEPLYNGYDWAVSSRWDDNNPADEQLRDVLTKHGHRGTFYLNSLWRDWSEVTRTVDSAFGRGLLQGGHTIGGHSLTHPLLSYCNRNRIFEETAGVRMVWEAAVDMPVVSYAFSYCNFTNPQEGEVVHAAIARALERGGYYHVASEPQFEQVRTELVLSPIMPADGLDIDPHAETA
;
A
#
# COMPACT_ATOMS: atom_id res chain seq x y z
N MET A 1 -3.38 47.10 21.10
CA MET A 1 -2.14 47.54 20.44
C MET A 1 -1.17 46.36 20.50
N ARG A 2 -1.14 45.49 19.48
CA ARG A 2 -0.06 45.33 18.47
C ARG A 2 1.34 45.34 19.11
N ASN A 3 2.01 44.20 19.28
CA ASN A 3 2.67 43.29 18.31
C ASN A 3 4.18 43.56 18.26
N GLY A 4 5.00 42.49 18.30
CA GLY A 4 6.32 42.54 17.67
C GLY A 4 7.36 41.57 18.21
N TRP A 5 7.27 40.28 17.84
CA TRP A 5 8.46 39.43 17.72
C TRP A 5 8.56 38.98 16.26
N ARG A 6 9.67 39.33 15.60
CA ARG A 6 9.98 38.98 14.20
C ARG A 6 10.93 37.78 14.20
N LEU A 7 10.54 36.70 13.54
CA LEU A 7 11.45 35.62 13.16
C LEU A 7 11.89 35.85 11.71
N ALA A 8 13.20 35.96 11.48
CA ALA A 8 13.79 36.09 10.16
C ALA A 8 14.05 34.70 9.57
N ALA A 9 13.48 34.42 8.40
CA ALA A 9 13.77 33.23 7.62
C ALA A 9 15.09 33.42 6.85
N LEU A 10 16.05 32.52 7.06
CA LEU A 10 17.21 32.36 6.18
C LEU A 10 16.81 31.48 4.99
N LEU A 11 16.75 32.08 3.81
CA LEU A 11 16.70 31.40 2.52
C LEU A 11 18.14 31.03 2.11
N CYS A 12 18.51 29.75 2.22
CA CYS A 12 19.68 29.22 1.53
C CYS A 12 19.27 28.75 0.14
N ALA A 13 19.58 29.55 -0.87
CA ALA A 13 19.54 29.13 -2.26
C ALA A 13 20.78 28.24 -2.55
N ALA A 14 20.56 26.94 -2.74
CA ALA A 14 21.58 26.07 -3.32
C ALA A 14 21.46 26.16 -4.85
N ALA A 15 22.45 26.82 -5.47
CA ALA A 15 22.62 26.84 -6.90
C ALA A 15 22.98 25.44 -7.41
N TRP A 16 22.20 24.94 -8.36
CA TRP A 16 22.47 23.70 -9.06
C TRP A 16 23.39 24.02 -10.25
N SER A 17 24.60 23.47 -10.25
CA SER A 17 25.54 23.57 -11.36
C SER A 17 26.09 22.20 -11.71
N GLY A 18 26.00 21.83 -12.98
CA GLY A 18 26.92 20.88 -13.60
C GLY A 18 26.33 19.50 -13.93
N ALA A 19 26.05 19.30 -15.21
CA ALA A 19 25.74 18.02 -15.83
C ALA A 19 26.98 17.13 -15.97
N GLY A 20 26.76 15.81 -16.15
CA GLY A 20 27.59 15.00 -17.05
C GLY A 20 28.41 13.86 -16.42
N ALA A 21 27.74 12.85 -15.88
CA ALA A 21 28.17 11.46 -15.99
C ALA A 21 26.90 10.62 -16.20
N ASP A 22 26.96 9.60 -17.06
CA ASP A 22 25.88 8.64 -17.29
C ASP A 22 25.48 7.98 -15.96
N ALA A 23 24.60 8.62 -15.20
CA ALA A 23 24.03 8.05 -14.00
C ALA A 23 23.15 6.90 -14.46
N ALA A 24 23.55 5.67 -14.14
CA ALA A 24 22.72 4.49 -14.31
C ALA A 24 21.30 4.84 -13.83
N ARG A 25 20.30 4.65 -14.69
CA ARG A 25 18.91 4.91 -14.32
C ARG A 25 18.57 4.00 -13.14
N GLN A 26 17.99 4.53 -12.08
CA GLN A 26 17.70 3.76 -10.88
C GLN A 26 16.45 2.90 -11.05
N ALA A 27 16.48 1.65 -10.60
CA ALA A 27 15.27 0.84 -10.47
C ALA A 27 14.46 1.30 -9.25
N ALA A 28 13.13 1.21 -9.36
CA ALA A 28 12.21 1.59 -8.29
C ALA A 28 11.74 0.39 -7.47
N CYS A 29 11.98 -0.84 -7.92
CA CYS A 29 11.53 -2.05 -7.24
C CYS A 29 12.64 -3.08 -7.00
N GLY A 30 12.54 -3.78 -5.87
CA GLY A 30 13.26 -5.01 -5.58
C GLY A 30 12.36 -6.20 -5.84
N ARG A 31 12.91 -7.29 -6.39
CA ARG A 31 12.15 -8.44 -6.86
C ARG A 31 12.85 -9.76 -6.54
N ILE A 32 12.06 -10.73 -6.10
CA ILE A 32 12.45 -12.12 -5.88
C ILE A 32 11.64 -12.99 -6.82
N ASP A 33 12.30 -13.79 -7.64
CA ASP A 33 11.66 -14.89 -8.34
C ASP A 33 12.12 -16.23 -7.77
N VAL A 34 11.22 -17.22 -7.80
CA VAL A 34 11.55 -18.61 -7.48
C VAL A 34 11.10 -19.48 -8.66
N TYR A 35 12.00 -20.31 -9.18
CA TYR A 35 11.77 -21.17 -10.33
C TYR A 35 12.02 -22.62 -10.01
N VAL A 36 11.15 -23.51 -10.46
CA VAL A 36 11.40 -24.95 -10.40
C VAL A 36 12.37 -25.33 -11.52
N VAL A 37 13.51 -25.91 -11.14
CA VAL A 37 14.52 -26.37 -12.10
C VAL A 37 13.89 -27.41 -13.03
N ASP A 38 14.15 -27.25 -14.33
CA ASP A 38 13.58 -28.06 -15.42
C ASP A 38 12.04 -28.11 -15.47
N SER A 39 11.35 -27.21 -14.76
CA SER A 39 9.87 -27.22 -14.66
C SER A 39 9.33 -28.57 -14.17
N ALA A 40 10.06 -29.24 -13.27
CA ALA A 40 9.76 -30.60 -12.84
C ALA A 40 8.46 -30.75 -12.02
N PHE A 41 7.97 -29.67 -11.40
CA PHE A 41 6.74 -29.64 -10.61
C PHE A 41 6.18 -28.21 -10.51
N ASP A 42 4.95 -28.10 -10.02
CA ASP A 42 4.27 -26.83 -9.78
C ASP A 42 4.54 -26.28 -8.38
N LEU A 43 4.49 -24.96 -8.25
CA LEU A 43 4.39 -24.23 -6.99
C LEU A 43 2.91 -23.90 -6.73
N GLY A 44 2.45 -24.10 -5.50
CA GLY A 44 1.11 -23.80 -5.02
C GLY A 44 1.14 -22.80 -3.87
N GLN A 45 -0.04 -22.24 -3.53
CA GLN A 45 -0.27 -21.29 -2.43
C GLN A 45 0.80 -20.20 -2.32
N VAL A 46 0.62 -19.10 -3.06
CA VAL A 46 1.62 -18.03 -3.12
C VAL A 46 1.13 -16.84 -2.30
N ARG A 47 1.97 -16.37 -1.37
CA ARG A 47 1.78 -15.09 -0.66
C ARG A 47 3.11 -14.37 -0.53
N GLY A 48 3.11 -13.06 -0.33
CA GLY A 48 4.33 -12.27 -0.31
C GLY A 48 4.16 -10.92 0.39
N THR A 49 5.24 -10.16 0.50
CA THR A 49 5.20 -8.78 1.02
C THR A 49 4.31 -7.85 0.19
N GLY A 50 3.69 -6.90 0.90
CA GLY A 50 2.63 -6.02 0.42
C GLY A 50 2.95 -5.08 -0.75
N LEU A 51 1.83 -4.56 -1.30
CA LEU A 51 1.68 -3.44 -2.24
C LEU A 51 2.38 -3.52 -3.62
N GLY A 52 3.04 -4.62 -3.96
CA GLY A 52 3.52 -4.92 -5.32
C GLY A 52 2.87 -6.18 -5.92
N SER A 53 3.41 -6.71 -7.02
CA SER A 53 2.87 -7.91 -7.66
C SER A 53 3.43 -9.17 -6.98
N VAL A 54 2.54 -10.03 -6.49
CA VAL A 54 2.85 -11.40 -6.07
C VAL A 54 2.03 -12.34 -6.92
N GLY A 55 2.68 -13.31 -7.57
CA GLY A 55 1.94 -14.24 -8.43
C GLY A 55 2.84 -15.21 -9.17
N TYR A 56 2.22 -15.91 -10.12
CA TYR A 56 2.90 -16.86 -10.99
C TYR A 56 3.62 -16.17 -12.14
N CYS A 57 4.73 -16.77 -12.60
CA CYS A 57 5.56 -16.22 -13.67
C CYS A 57 4.92 -16.46 -15.04
N GLY A 58 3.99 -15.59 -15.46
CA GLY A 58 3.27 -15.73 -16.74
C GLY A 58 4.15 -15.72 -18.00
N TRP A 59 5.40 -15.25 -17.92
CA TRP A 59 6.36 -15.26 -19.02
C TRP A 59 7.05 -16.62 -19.26
N LEU A 60 6.83 -17.63 -18.42
CA LEU A 60 7.40 -18.98 -18.60
C LEU A 60 6.75 -19.77 -19.75
N GLY A 61 5.65 -19.25 -20.30
CA GLY A 61 4.91 -19.86 -21.40
C GLY A 61 3.81 -20.81 -20.94
N ALA A 62 2.95 -21.17 -21.91
CA ALA A 62 1.76 -21.97 -21.67
C ALA A 62 2.07 -23.32 -21.01
N GLY A 63 1.43 -23.60 -19.88
CA GLY A 63 1.61 -24.85 -19.11
C GLY A 63 2.81 -24.86 -18.17
N LYS A 64 3.50 -23.73 -18.01
CA LYS A 64 4.65 -23.56 -17.09
C LYS A 64 4.48 -22.39 -16.13
N GLU A 65 3.34 -21.72 -16.15
CA GLU A 65 3.08 -20.52 -15.36
C GLU A 65 3.26 -20.82 -13.86
N ARG A 66 2.85 -22.02 -13.44
CA ARG A 66 2.92 -22.46 -12.05
C ARG A 66 4.28 -23.01 -11.63
N THR A 67 5.24 -23.15 -12.54
CA THR A 67 6.60 -23.61 -12.20
C THR A 67 7.51 -22.45 -11.77
N GLY A 68 6.99 -21.23 -11.69
CA GLY A 68 7.67 -20.11 -11.08
C GLY A 68 6.74 -19.15 -10.37
N VAL A 69 7.25 -18.50 -9.33
CA VAL A 69 6.58 -17.42 -8.61
C VAL A 69 7.45 -16.18 -8.59
N THR A 70 6.82 -15.01 -8.57
CA THR A 70 7.45 -13.70 -8.52
C THR A 70 6.86 -12.90 -7.37
N CYS A 71 7.70 -12.13 -6.69
CA CYS A 71 7.29 -11.11 -5.73
C CYS A 71 8.12 -9.85 -5.98
N GLU A 72 7.44 -8.75 -6.24
CA GLU A 72 8.05 -7.44 -6.44
C GLU A 72 7.54 -6.46 -5.38
N LYS A 73 8.41 -5.55 -4.94
CA LYS A 73 8.05 -4.46 -4.02
C LYS A 73 8.74 -3.17 -4.45
N ALA A 74 7.97 -2.08 -4.58
CA ALA A 74 8.54 -0.76 -4.77
C ALA A 74 9.31 -0.32 -3.52
N LEU A 75 10.50 0.25 -3.74
CA LEU A 75 11.46 0.61 -2.72
C LEU A 75 11.47 2.12 -2.47
N GLY A 76 11.52 2.48 -1.20
CA GLY A 76 11.85 3.82 -0.72
C GLY A 76 13.36 4.03 -0.59
N ARG A 77 13.74 4.92 0.32
CA ARG A 77 15.16 5.29 0.58
C ARG A 77 15.89 4.31 1.50
N ALA A 78 15.14 3.63 2.36
CA ALA A 78 15.65 2.71 3.35
C ALA A 78 15.78 1.29 2.77
N TRP A 79 16.49 0.43 3.49
CA TRP A 79 16.43 -1.00 3.24
C TRP A 79 15.02 -1.53 3.57
N GLU A 80 14.45 -2.29 2.66
CA GLU A 80 13.13 -2.87 2.81
C GLU A 80 13.13 -4.35 2.48
N GLN A 81 12.44 -5.15 3.30
CA GLN A 81 12.36 -6.58 3.06
C GLN A 81 11.36 -6.87 1.94
N VAL A 82 11.74 -7.80 1.08
CA VAL A 82 10.89 -8.47 0.10
C VAL A 82 10.92 -9.95 0.44
N TRP A 83 9.76 -10.59 0.47
CA TRP A 83 9.61 -12.01 0.73
C TRP A 83 8.48 -12.62 -0.09
N VAL A 84 8.66 -13.89 -0.46
CA VAL A 84 7.67 -14.73 -1.11
C VAL A 84 7.60 -16.06 -0.38
N GLU A 85 6.39 -16.57 -0.22
CA GLU A 85 6.10 -17.85 0.40
C GLU A 85 5.32 -18.72 -0.59
N PHE A 86 5.68 -20.01 -0.64
CA PHE A 86 5.08 -20.99 -1.55
C PHE A 86 5.09 -22.40 -0.96
N VAL A 87 4.27 -23.28 -1.53
CA VAL A 87 4.19 -24.71 -1.23
C VAL A 87 4.43 -25.51 -2.51
N PRO A 88 5.55 -26.21 -2.67
CA PRO A 88 5.83 -26.99 -3.88
C PRO A 88 4.96 -28.25 -3.92
N GLN A 89 4.49 -28.61 -5.12
CA GLN A 89 3.68 -29.82 -5.34
C GLN A 89 4.53 -31.07 -5.57
N GLY A 90 5.83 -30.89 -5.82
CA GLY A 90 6.82 -31.96 -5.96
C GLY A 90 8.07 -31.66 -5.13
N SER A 91 8.93 -32.67 -4.96
CA SER A 91 10.24 -32.50 -4.33
C SER A 91 11.31 -32.37 -5.40
N GLY A 92 12.29 -31.49 -5.19
CA GLY A 92 13.37 -31.27 -6.14
C GLY A 92 14.14 -29.99 -5.85
N GLU A 93 14.67 -29.37 -6.88
CA GLU A 93 15.47 -28.15 -6.78
C GLU A 93 14.69 -26.95 -7.31
N VAL A 94 14.84 -25.81 -6.63
CA VAL A 94 14.35 -24.51 -7.08
C VAL A 94 15.51 -23.52 -7.12
N ASP A 95 15.48 -22.60 -8.08
CA ASP A 95 16.36 -21.43 -8.16
C ASP A 95 15.66 -20.21 -7.54
N ILE A 96 16.38 -19.44 -6.72
CA ILE A 96 15.99 -18.07 -6.34
C ILE A 96 16.77 -17.06 -7.16
N ASP A 97 16.08 -16.06 -7.69
CA ASP A 97 16.66 -14.91 -8.38
C ASP A 97 16.34 -13.63 -7.62
N LEU A 98 17.39 -12.90 -7.24
CA LEU A 98 17.30 -11.53 -6.72
C LEU A 98 17.56 -10.56 -7.87
N GLN A 99 16.62 -9.63 -8.11
CA GLN A 99 16.70 -8.70 -9.23
C GLN A 99 15.89 -7.42 -9.00
N SER A 100 15.90 -6.54 -10.00
CA SER A 100 15.08 -5.33 -10.07
C SER A 100 13.78 -5.58 -10.86
N GLU A 101 12.96 -4.53 -10.99
CA GLU A 101 11.88 -4.44 -11.98
C GLU A 101 12.33 -4.85 -13.40
N TRP A 102 11.40 -5.42 -14.17
CA TRP A 102 11.58 -5.60 -15.60
C TRP A 102 11.44 -4.27 -16.33
N TYR A 103 12.28 -4.05 -17.34
CA TYR A 103 12.11 -2.94 -18.27
C TYR A 103 12.64 -3.30 -19.66
N ALA A 104 12.06 -2.69 -20.68
CA ALA A 104 12.63 -2.72 -22.02
C ALA A 104 13.82 -1.77 -22.08
N ALA A 105 15.04 -2.31 -22.05
CA ALA A 105 16.26 -1.50 -22.11
C ALA A 105 16.31 -0.69 -23.42
N GLU A 106 16.57 0.62 -23.31
CA GLU A 106 16.71 1.51 -24.47
C GLU A 106 18.09 1.39 -25.16
N GLY A 107 18.95 0.48 -24.69
CA GLY A 107 20.28 0.20 -25.23
C GLY A 107 21.16 -0.54 -24.21
N ALA A 108 22.39 -0.90 -24.61
CA ALA A 108 23.31 -1.70 -23.79
C ALA A 108 23.75 -1.02 -22.46
N GLY A 109 23.54 0.30 -22.33
CA GLY A 109 23.86 1.08 -21.12
C GLY A 109 22.67 1.34 -20.19
N ASP A 110 21.44 1.00 -20.60
CA ASP A 110 20.26 1.18 -19.74
C ASP A 110 20.23 0.03 -18.73
N VAL A 111 20.87 0.24 -17.58
CA VAL A 111 21.00 -0.72 -16.47
C VAL A 111 20.33 -0.13 -15.23
N ARG A 112 19.31 -0.80 -14.69
CA ARG A 112 18.57 -0.35 -13.50
C ARG A 112 18.84 -1.19 -12.27
N LEU A 113 19.78 -0.73 -11.44
CA LEU A 113 20.27 -1.49 -10.28
C LEU A 113 19.48 -1.21 -9.00
N VAL A 114 19.37 -2.24 -8.17
CA VAL A 114 19.04 -2.17 -6.74
C VAL A 114 20.08 -2.95 -5.94
N TRP A 115 20.35 -2.52 -4.72
CA TRP A 115 21.11 -3.30 -3.75
C TRP A 115 20.23 -4.42 -3.18
N ALA A 116 20.81 -5.59 -2.98
CA ALA A 116 20.23 -6.75 -2.31
C ALA A 116 21.20 -7.26 -1.22
N ASP A 117 20.64 -7.68 -0.08
CA ASP A 117 21.39 -8.15 1.08
C ASP A 117 20.52 -9.04 2.02
N ASP A 118 21.13 -9.68 3.02
CA ASP A 118 20.49 -10.46 4.09
C ASP A 118 19.41 -11.44 3.58
N VAL A 119 19.82 -12.41 2.77
CA VAL A 119 18.92 -13.43 2.20
C VAL A 119 18.59 -14.50 3.25
N GLU A 120 17.32 -14.85 3.39
CA GLU A 120 16.85 -15.93 4.27
C GLU A 120 15.92 -16.86 3.51
N VAL A 121 16.07 -18.17 3.72
CA VAL A 121 15.09 -19.17 3.27
C VAL A 121 14.63 -19.99 4.46
N GLN A 122 13.39 -19.76 4.90
CA GLN A 122 12.79 -20.58 5.94
C GLN A 122 12.45 -21.95 5.36
N GLY A 123 13.07 -22.98 5.94
CA GLY A 123 12.89 -24.38 5.53
C GLY A 123 14.07 -24.97 4.76
N ALA A 124 15.06 -24.17 4.35
CA ALA A 124 16.28 -24.62 3.70
C ALA A 124 17.49 -23.77 4.11
N GLU A 125 18.70 -24.23 3.81
CA GLU A 125 19.92 -23.43 3.99
C GLU A 125 20.31 -22.76 2.67
N VAL A 126 20.83 -21.54 2.76
CA VAL A 126 21.39 -20.78 1.64
C VAL A 126 22.83 -20.43 1.99
N ALA A 127 23.73 -20.63 1.03
CA ALA A 127 25.13 -20.29 1.19
C ALA A 127 25.32 -18.77 1.09
N ASN A 128 26.18 -18.24 1.98
CA ASN A 128 26.60 -16.85 1.97
C ASN A 128 25.43 -15.83 1.88
N PRO A 129 24.46 -15.90 2.81
CA PRO A 129 23.21 -15.11 2.72
C PRO A 129 23.40 -13.59 2.80
N GLY A 130 24.44 -13.13 3.50
CA GLY A 130 24.83 -11.71 3.58
C GLY A 130 25.97 -11.33 2.64
N PHE A 131 26.29 -12.16 1.63
CA PHE A 131 27.32 -11.89 0.63
C PHE A 131 28.70 -11.52 1.22
N GLU A 132 29.10 -12.06 2.38
CA GLU A 132 30.34 -11.66 3.05
C GLU A 132 31.59 -12.37 2.50
N GLU A 133 31.39 -13.54 1.90
CA GLU A 133 32.47 -14.36 1.35
C GLU A 133 32.64 -14.12 -0.15
N ALA A 134 33.89 -13.98 -0.60
CA ALA A 134 34.24 -13.81 -2.01
C ALA A 134 35.15 -14.94 -2.50
N ASP A 135 34.94 -15.41 -3.72
CA ASP A 135 35.79 -16.40 -4.39
C ASP A 135 37.08 -15.77 -4.95
N ALA A 136 37.90 -16.56 -5.63
CA ALA A 136 39.17 -16.12 -6.20
C ALA A 136 39.00 -15.05 -7.30
N ASP A 137 37.85 -15.01 -7.96
CA ASP A 137 37.50 -14.03 -8.98
C ASP A 137 36.81 -12.79 -8.38
N GLY A 138 36.71 -12.74 -7.04
CA GLY A 138 36.09 -11.65 -6.31
C GLY A 138 34.57 -11.64 -6.40
N ARG A 139 33.92 -12.77 -6.69
CA ARG A 139 32.46 -12.91 -6.73
C ARG A 139 31.92 -13.48 -5.41
N PRO A 140 30.68 -13.19 -5.01
CA PRO A 140 30.10 -13.79 -3.82
C PRO A 140 30.04 -15.32 -3.91
N VAL A 141 30.67 -16.01 -2.95
CA VAL A 141 30.68 -17.48 -2.90
C VAL A 141 29.25 -18.02 -2.86
N GLY A 142 28.96 -19.07 -3.62
CA GLY A 142 27.65 -19.74 -3.64
C GLY A 142 26.59 -19.07 -4.52
N TRP A 143 26.85 -17.86 -5.03
CA TRP A 143 25.93 -17.12 -5.89
C TRP A 143 26.40 -17.09 -7.34
N ARG A 144 25.47 -17.40 -8.25
CA ARG A 144 25.66 -17.29 -9.70
C ARG A 144 25.08 -15.95 -10.16
N PHE A 145 25.69 -15.32 -11.14
CA PHE A 145 25.14 -14.11 -11.74
C PHE A 145 24.79 -14.39 -13.20
N THR A 146 23.60 -13.99 -13.61
CA THR A 146 23.26 -13.98 -15.03
C THR A 146 23.97 -12.81 -15.70
N GLY A 147 24.43 -13.01 -16.94
CA GLY A 147 25.19 -11.99 -17.67
C GLY A 147 26.55 -11.64 -17.04
N ASP A 148 27.09 -10.49 -17.42
CA ASP A 148 28.39 -10.02 -16.95
C ASP A 148 28.29 -9.40 -15.55
N PHE A 149 29.05 -9.98 -14.62
CA PHE A 149 29.22 -9.46 -13.27
C PHE A 149 30.40 -8.48 -13.22
N ALA A 150 30.10 -7.21 -12.99
CA ALA A 150 31.11 -6.17 -12.81
C ALA A 150 31.49 -6.03 -11.33
N ALA A 151 32.78 -5.90 -11.02
CA ALA A 151 33.27 -5.85 -9.64
C ALA A 151 32.68 -4.68 -8.82
N ASN A 152 32.29 -3.58 -9.47
CA ASN A 152 31.62 -2.45 -8.82
C ASN A 152 30.16 -2.73 -8.40
N ARG A 153 29.62 -3.92 -8.72
CA ARG A 153 28.32 -4.39 -8.21
C ARG A 153 28.44 -5.16 -6.91
N TYR A 154 29.64 -5.30 -6.37
CA TYR A 154 29.87 -5.95 -5.09
C TYR A 154 30.49 -4.95 -4.12
N GLU A 155 29.65 -4.34 -3.30
CA GLU A 155 30.12 -3.46 -2.24
C GLU A 155 30.59 -4.32 -1.07
N ARG A 156 31.75 -4.00 -0.49
CA ARG A 156 32.40 -4.80 0.57
C ARG A 156 32.98 -3.96 1.71
N GLY A 157 32.82 -2.64 1.65
CA GLY A 157 33.33 -1.68 2.61
C GLY A 157 32.36 -1.36 3.76
N GLY A 158 31.15 -1.93 3.76
CA GLY A 158 30.11 -1.71 4.78
C GLY A 158 29.42 -0.35 4.71
N GLY A 159 29.73 0.49 3.71
CA GLY A 159 29.12 1.81 3.58
C GLY A 159 27.64 1.78 3.16
N VAL A 160 27.20 0.69 2.53
CA VAL A 160 25.84 0.55 1.98
C VAL A 160 25.12 -0.68 2.51
N ALA A 161 25.86 -1.76 2.82
CA ALA A 161 25.32 -3.03 3.27
C ALA A 161 24.35 -2.86 4.43
N ARG A 162 23.31 -3.69 4.44
CA ARG A 162 22.32 -3.72 5.52
C ARG A 162 22.90 -4.44 6.73
N GLY A 163 23.39 -5.66 6.47
CA GLY A 163 24.09 -6.51 7.42
C GLY A 163 25.58 -6.51 7.12
N GLY A 164 26.41 -6.81 8.12
CA GLY A 164 27.83 -7.04 7.92
C GLY A 164 28.57 -5.90 7.18
N ARG A 165 29.27 -6.25 6.11
CA ARG A 165 30.11 -5.34 5.31
C ARG A 165 29.77 -5.38 3.82
N SER A 166 29.04 -6.37 3.36
CA SER A 166 28.99 -6.68 1.95
C SER A 166 27.56 -6.78 1.42
N CYS A 167 27.32 -6.32 0.20
CA CYS A 167 26.03 -6.46 -0.47
C CYS A 167 26.22 -6.41 -1.99
N VAL A 168 25.21 -6.84 -2.74
CA VAL A 168 25.30 -6.96 -4.20
C VAL A 168 24.28 -6.08 -4.92
N ALA A 169 24.68 -5.46 -6.03
CA ALA A 169 23.79 -4.73 -6.91
C ALA A 169 23.29 -5.65 -8.02
N VAL A 170 21.97 -5.80 -8.12
CA VAL A 170 21.28 -6.68 -9.07
C VAL A 170 20.37 -5.89 -9.98
N TRP A 171 20.10 -6.43 -11.17
CA TRP A 171 19.08 -5.92 -12.09
C TRP A 171 18.52 -7.04 -12.96
N TYR A 172 17.47 -6.77 -13.72
CA TYR A 172 16.81 -7.78 -14.57
C TYR A 172 17.76 -8.52 -15.55
N GLY A 173 18.82 -7.89 -16.05
CA GLY A 173 19.80 -8.55 -16.92
C GLY A 173 21.02 -9.14 -16.19
N SER A 174 21.10 -8.99 -14.86
CA SER A 174 22.13 -9.62 -14.02
C SER A 174 21.60 -9.89 -12.62
N GLN A 175 20.88 -11.01 -12.52
CA GLN A 175 20.29 -11.51 -11.29
C GLN A 175 21.34 -12.20 -10.43
N ALA A 176 21.24 -12.10 -9.10
CA ALA A 176 21.93 -13.00 -8.20
C ALA A 176 21.08 -14.26 -8.00
N ARG A 177 21.63 -15.42 -8.40
CA ARG A 177 20.93 -16.71 -8.43
C ARG A 177 21.55 -17.73 -7.50
N GLN A 178 20.73 -18.45 -6.74
CA GLN A 178 21.16 -19.62 -5.98
C GLN A 178 20.09 -20.71 -5.99
N ALA A 179 20.51 -21.97 -6.01
CA ALA A 179 19.59 -23.10 -5.97
C ALA A 179 19.50 -23.69 -4.57
N PHE A 180 18.32 -24.18 -4.18
CA PHE A 180 18.15 -24.98 -2.97
C PHE A 180 17.09 -26.08 -3.17
N ARG A 181 17.10 -27.09 -2.30
CA ARG A 181 16.17 -28.21 -2.38
C ARG A 181 14.91 -27.96 -1.59
N VAL A 182 13.79 -28.45 -2.14
CA VAL A 182 12.46 -28.39 -1.54
C VAL A 182 11.80 -29.76 -1.48
N GLU A 183 10.83 -29.88 -0.59
CA GLU A 183 10.04 -31.08 -0.32
C GLU A 183 8.56 -30.79 -0.59
N ALA A 184 7.91 -31.69 -1.32
CA ALA A 184 6.49 -31.56 -1.66
C ALA A 184 5.62 -31.33 -0.41
N GLY A 185 4.70 -30.37 -0.49
CA GLY A 185 3.73 -30.05 0.55
C GLY A 185 4.28 -29.27 1.75
N ARG A 186 5.59 -28.97 1.79
CA ARG A 186 6.20 -28.15 2.85
C ARG A 186 6.22 -26.67 2.47
N THR A 187 5.85 -25.79 3.39
CA THR A 187 5.90 -24.35 3.17
C THR A 187 7.35 -23.84 3.23
N TYR A 188 7.73 -23.01 2.26
CA TYR A 188 9.00 -22.29 2.21
C TYR A 188 8.76 -20.80 2.10
N ARG A 189 9.55 -20.00 2.81
CA ARG A 189 9.58 -18.54 2.67
C ARG A 189 10.97 -18.09 2.28
N VAL A 190 11.10 -17.42 1.15
CA VAL A 190 12.33 -16.76 0.70
C VAL A 190 12.19 -15.29 1.02
N SER A 191 13.20 -14.67 1.63
CA SER A 191 13.25 -13.23 1.83
C SER A 191 14.63 -12.67 1.54
N ALA A 192 14.68 -11.41 1.14
CA ALA A 192 15.89 -10.63 1.00
C ALA A 192 15.57 -9.17 1.24
N TRP A 193 16.56 -8.39 1.67
CA TRP A 193 16.42 -6.96 1.80
C TRP A 193 16.90 -6.27 0.55
N PHE A 194 16.17 -5.23 0.16
CA PHE A 194 16.49 -4.42 -1.02
C PHE A 194 16.55 -2.95 -0.67
N ARG A 195 17.39 -2.21 -1.41
CA ARG A 195 17.46 -0.75 -1.35
C ARG A 195 17.81 -0.21 -2.72
N VAL A 196 17.31 0.96 -3.05
CA VAL A 196 17.75 1.67 -4.26
C VAL A 196 19.25 2.03 -4.24
N LEU A 197 19.87 2.16 -5.41
CA LEU A 197 21.29 2.50 -5.54
C LEU A 197 21.63 3.90 -4.97
N ASP A 198 20.86 4.93 -5.36
CA ASP A 198 21.01 6.32 -4.93
C ASP A 198 19.70 6.81 -4.25
N PRO A 199 19.64 6.82 -2.91
CA PRO A 199 18.48 7.30 -2.16
C PRO A 199 18.09 8.76 -2.47
N SER A 200 19.02 9.59 -2.97
CA SER A 200 18.75 10.98 -3.32
C SER A 200 17.88 11.11 -4.58
N GLN A 201 17.94 10.13 -5.48
CA GLN A 201 17.13 10.08 -6.71
C GLN A 201 15.70 9.59 -6.47
N VAL A 202 15.46 8.90 -5.35
CA VAL A 202 14.10 8.66 -4.89
C VAL A 202 13.54 9.99 -4.43
N LYS A 203 12.63 10.56 -5.23
CA LYS A 203 11.74 11.59 -4.75
C LYS A 203 11.07 10.99 -3.53
N ALA A 204 11.43 11.48 -2.34
CA ALA A 204 10.66 11.18 -1.16
C ALA A 204 9.20 11.47 -1.55
N PRO A 205 8.25 10.57 -1.23
CA PRO A 205 6.87 11.04 -1.21
C PRO A 205 6.91 12.35 -0.43
N LEU A 206 6.28 13.39 -0.97
CA LEU A 206 6.01 14.61 -0.23
C LEU A 206 5.08 14.19 0.90
N PHE A 207 5.67 13.61 1.94
CA PHE A 207 5.08 13.44 3.24
C PHE A 207 5.05 14.87 3.76
N VAL A 208 3.97 15.56 3.39
CA VAL A 208 3.37 16.45 4.36
C VAL A 208 2.76 15.46 5.34
N PRO A 209 3.37 15.17 6.50
CA PRO A 209 2.58 14.53 7.53
C PRO A 209 1.38 15.44 7.69
N LEU A 210 0.19 14.94 7.33
CA LEU A 210 -0.97 15.34 8.08
C LEU A 210 -0.65 14.85 9.48
N GLU A 211 -0.01 15.71 10.27
CA GLU A 211 0.07 15.57 11.72
C GLU A 211 -1.38 15.55 12.19
N CYS A 212 -1.97 14.36 12.18
CA CYS A 212 -3.17 14.09 12.94
C CYS A 212 -2.75 14.32 14.40
N PRO A 213 -3.38 15.24 15.15
CA PRO A 213 -2.83 15.71 16.43
C PRO A 213 -2.84 14.68 17.57
N ALA A 214 -2.99 13.38 17.27
CA ALA A 214 -2.68 12.30 18.19
C ALA A 214 -2.37 11.01 17.41
N GLU A 215 -1.09 10.77 17.07
CA GLU A 215 -0.62 9.44 16.68
C GLU A 215 -0.77 8.42 17.83
N GLU A 216 -0.90 8.91 19.06
CA GLU A 216 -1.03 8.11 20.27
C GLU A 216 -2.21 8.62 21.11
N TYR A 217 -3.19 7.76 21.34
CA TYR A 217 -4.27 7.96 22.30
C TYR A 217 -3.98 7.11 23.53
N THR A 218 -3.78 7.76 24.68
CA THR A 218 -3.68 7.08 25.97
C THR A 218 -4.99 7.22 26.73
N GLN A 219 -5.54 6.10 27.18
CA GLN A 219 -6.67 6.06 28.08
C GLN A 219 -6.34 5.21 29.30
N GLU A 220 -6.60 5.74 30.48
CA GLU A 220 -6.60 4.96 31.71
C GLU A 220 -7.99 4.38 31.94
N ILE A 221 -8.07 3.07 32.19
CA ILE A 221 -9.31 2.37 32.48
C ILE A 221 -9.17 1.73 33.86
N GLU A 222 -10.02 2.15 34.80
CA GLU A 222 -10.11 1.54 36.12
C GLU A 222 -11.20 0.46 36.12
N VAL A 223 -10.83 -0.78 36.45
CA VAL A 223 -11.77 -1.90 36.56
C VAL A 223 -11.74 -2.42 37.98
N THR A 224 -12.91 -2.39 38.64
CA THR A 224 -13.08 -2.97 39.98
C THR A 224 -13.57 -4.41 39.87
N PHE A 225 -12.83 -5.33 40.46
CA PHE A 225 -13.19 -6.75 40.53
C PHE A 225 -13.79 -7.11 41.89
N ALA A 226 -14.64 -8.14 41.92
CA ALA A 226 -15.31 -8.59 43.14
C ALA A 226 -14.34 -9.18 44.19
N SER A 227 -13.13 -9.58 43.81
CA SER A 227 -12.09 -10.10 44.71
C SER A 227 -10.68 -9.90 44.14
N GLU A 228 -9.68 -10.00 45.01
CA GLU A 228 -8.27 -9.96 44.60
C GLU A 228 -7.91 -11.12 43.65
N GLN A 229 -8.48 -12.31 43.85
CA GLN A 229 -8.27 -13.44 42.95
C GLN A 229 -8.83 -13.15 41.55
N ALA A 230 -10.03 -12.58 41.44
CA ALA A 230 -10.62 -12.21 40.16
C ALA A 230 -9.79 -11.13 39.44
N ALA A 231 -9.23 -10.17 40.18
CA ALA A 231 -8.29 -9.19 39.60
C ALA A 231 -7.00 -9.83 39.09
N ARG A 232 -6.45 -10.83 39.82
CA ARG A 232 -5.23 -11.56 39.43
C ARG A 232 -5.44 -12.46 38.20
N GLU A 233 -6.65 -12.99 38.02
CA GLU A 233 -7.00 -13.86 36.89
C GLU A 233 -7.48 -13.08 35.65
N ALA A 234 -7.81 -11.80 35.81
CA ALA A 234 -8.31 -10.97 34.72
C ALA A 234 -7.25 -10.71 33.64
N THR A 235 -7.67 -10.76 32.37
CA THR A 235 -6.85 -10.40 31.22
C THR A 235 -7.52 -9.30 30.42
N VAL A 236 -6.72 -8.37 29.92
CA VAL A 236 -7.15 -7.33 28.99
C VAL A 236 -6.76 -7.78 27.60
N ARG A 237 -7.71 -7.74 26.66
CA ARG A 237 -7.46 -7.99 25.25
C ARG A 237 -8.22 -6.97 24.41
N VAL A 238 -7.61 -6.58 23.30
CA VAL A 238 -8.29 -5.80 22.27
C VAL A 238 -9.00 -6.81 21.37
N GLU A 239 -10.32 -6.72 21.29
CA GLU A 239 -11.09 -7.53 20.34
C GLU A 239 -10.96 -6.94 18.94
N PRO A 240 -10.99 -7.77 17.88
CA PRO A 240 -10.98 -7.29 16.50
C PRO A 240 -12.14 -6.34 16.19
N LEU A 241 -13.32 -6.61 16.78
CA LEU A 241 -14.53 -5.80 16.64
C LEU A 241 -15.19 -5.55 17.99
N TYR A 242 -16.00 -4.48 18.05
CA TYR A 242 -16.79 -4.14 19.23
C TYR A 242 -17.68 -5.33 19.65
N ASN A 243 -17.77 -5.59 20.96
CA ASN A 243 -18.48 -6.74 21.55
C ASN A 243 -17.98 -8.13 21.10
N GLY A 244 -16.82 -8.24 20.44
CA GLY A 244 -16.29 -9.52 19.98
C GLY A 244 -17.12 -10.17 18.89
N TYR A 245 -17.76 -9.37 18.03
CA TYR A 245 -18.44 -9.88 16.84
C TYR A 245 -17.45 -10.39 15.79
N ASP A 246 -17.91 -11.30 14.94
CA ASP A 246 -17.11 -11.85 13.84
C ASP A 246 -17.14 -10.95 12.58
N TRP A 247 -18.17 -10.11 12.44
CA TRP A 247 -18.39 -9.22 11.29
C TRP A 247 -18.96 -7.88 11.73
N ALA A 248 -18.68 -6.84 10.93
CA ALA A 248 -19.25 -5.51 11.08
C ALA A 248 -19.87 -5.07 9.76
N VAL A 249 -21.07 -4.48 9.85
CA VAL A 249 -21.73 -3.86 8.70
C VAL A 249 -21.83 -2.37 8.95
N SER A 250 -21.33 -1.58 8.00
CA SER A 250 -21.56 -0.14 7.97
C SER A 250 -22.72 0.17 7.03
N SER A 251 -23.59 1.10 7.42
CA SER A 251 -24.65 1.59 6.55
C SER A 251 -24.32 3.00 6.06
N ARG A 252 -24.54 3.27 4.77
CA ARG A 252 -24.22 4.55 4.13
C ARG A 252 -25.31 5.06 3.21
N TRP A 253 -25.38 6.39 3.06
CA TRP A 253 -26.29 7.11 2.18
C TRP A 253 -25.63 8.34 1.58
N ASP A 254 -26.00 8.68 0.35
CA ASP A 254 -25.27 9.63 -0.49
C ASP A 254 -26.21 10.75 -1.01
N ASP A 255 -25.66 11.75 -1.71
CA ASP A 255 -26.37 12.73 -2.57
C ASP A 255 -27.15 13.88 -1.90
N ASN A 256 -26.86 14.24 -0.64
CA ASN A 256 -27.56 15.31 0.07
C ASN A 256 -29.10 15.12 0.09
N ASN A 257 -29.58 13.88 0.26
CA ASN A 257 -30.99 13.59 0.14
C ASN A 257 -31.76 14.09 1.38
N PRO A 258 -32.81 14.94 1.24
CA PRO A 258 -33.55 15.43 2.41
C PRO A 258 -34.24 14.32 3.23
N ALA A 259 -34.43 13.13 2.66
CA ALA A 259 -34.93 11.97 3.40
C ALA A 259 -33.89 11.41 4.38
N ASP A 260 -32.62 11.79 4.28
CA ASP A 260 -31.53 11.29 5.12
C ASP A 260 -31.73 11.61 6.61
N GLU A 261 -32.37 12.73 6.95
CA GLU A 261 -32.71 13.04 8.35
C GLU A 261 -33.77 12.09 8.92
N GLN A 262 -34.77 11.70 8.11
CA GLN A 262 -35.78 10.73 8.52
C GLN A 262 -35.15 9.36 8.71
N LEU A 263 -34.23 9.01 7.83
CA LEU A 263 -33.48 7.77 7.91
C LEU A 263 -32.53 7.74 9.11
N ARG A 264 -31.82 8.83 9.41
CA ARG A 264 -31.04 8.99 10.66
C ARG A 264 -31.93 8.68 11.85
N ASP A 265 -33.15 9.21 11.90
CA ASP A 265 -34.09 8.94 12.99
C ASP A 265 -34.47 7.47 13.09
N VAL A 266 -34.67 6.80 11.95
CA VAL A 266 -34.93 5.35 11.92
C VAL A 266 -33.72 4.59 12.48
N LEU A 267 -32.51 4.87 12.00
CA LEU A 267 -31.30 4.20 12.47
C LEU A 267 -31.08 4.41 13.97
N THR A 268 -31.16 5.65 14.44
CA THR A 268 -31.03 6.00 15.86
C THR A 268 -32.07 5.26 16.70
N LYS A 269 -33.33 5.22 16.26
CA LYS A 269 -34.42 4.48 16.95
C LYS A 269 -34.10 2.99 17.10
N HIS A 270 -33.39 2.41 16.15
CA HIS A 270 -33.01 1.00 16.16
C HIS A 270 -31.60 0.74 16.74
N GLY A 271 -30.93 1.77 17.28
CA GLY A 271 -29.60 1.65 17.86
C GLY A 271 -28.48 1.51 16.85
N HIS A 272 -28.73 1.87 15.59
CA HIS A 272 -27.76 1.85 14.50
C HIS A 272 -27.17 3.24 14.26
N ARG A 273 -25.98 3.26 13.66
CA ARG A 273 -25.30 4.46 13.18
C ARG A 273 -25.06 4.32 11.68
N GLY A 274 -24.96 5.44 11.00
CA GLY A 274 -24.73 5.50 9.56
C GLY A 274 -23.85 6.67 9.19
N THR A 275 -23.19 6.56 8.03
CA THR A 275 -22.38 7.61 7.44
C THR A 275 -23.11 8.20 6.23
N PHE A 276 -23.31 9.51 6.22
CA PHE A 276 -23.95 10.23 5.11
C PHE A 276 -22.87 10.91 4.27
N TYR A 277 -22.66 10.48 3.03
CA TYR A 277 -21.69 11.08 2.11
C TYR A 277 -22.32 12.24 1.37
N LEU A 278 -21.78 13.42 1.58
CA LEU A 278 -22.39 14.66 1.16
C LEU A 278 -21.57 15.34 0.05
N ASN A 279 -22.28 15.95 -0.89
CA ASN A 279 -21.72 16.89 -1.86
C ASN A 279 -21.64 18.29 -1.27
N SER A 280 -21.17 19.29 -2.03
CA SER A 280 -21.19 20.68 -1.59
C SER A 280 -22.56 21.14 -1.05
N LEU A 281 -22.54 22.14 -0.16
CA LEU A 281 -23.74 22.87 0.29
C LEU A 281 -24.49 23.52 -0.89
N TRP A 282 -23.76 23.88 -1.94
CA TRP A 282 -24.28 24.62 -3.07
C TRP A 282 -24.74 23.68 -4.18
N ARG A 283 -25.84 24.05 -4.87
CA ARG A 283 -26.23 23.37 -6.10
C ARG A 283 -25.06 23.41 -7.08
N ASP A 284 -24.67 22.26 -7.59
CA ASP A 284 -23.75 22.23 -8.71
C ASP A 284 -24.47 22.49 -10.05
N TRP A 285 -23.70 22.44 -11.14
CA TRP A 285 -24.20 22.68 -12.49
C TRP A 285 -24.96 21.49 -13.09
N SER A 286 -24.94 20.31 -12.47
CA SER A 286 -25.54 19.08 -13.01
C SER A 286 -27.02 18.89 -12.67
N GLU A 287 -27.61 19.72 -11.81
CA GLU A 287 -28.96 19.57 -11.26
C GLU A 287 -29.19 18.32 -10.41
N VAL A 288 -28.21 17.42 -10.32
CA VAL A 288 -28.27 16.16 -9.57
C VAL A 288 -28.19 16.41 -8.07
N THR A 289 -27.37 17.37 -7.66
CA THR A 289 -27.16 17.70 -6.23
C THR A 289 -28.17 18.73 -5.74
N ARG A 290 -28.87 18.41 -4.64
CA ARG A 290 -29.72 19.39 -3.95
C ARG A 290 -28.89 20.32 -3.08
N THR A 291 -29.29 21.59 -3.06
CA THR A 291 -28.75 22.59 -2.11
C THR A 291 -29.18 22.23 -0.70
N VAL A 292 -28.21 22.22 0.21
CA VAL A 292 -28.41 22.00 1.65
C VAL A 292 -27.62 23.04 2.42
N ASP A 293 -27.84 23.15 3.73
CA ASP A 293 -27.11 24.08 4.58
C ASP A 293 -26.37 23.34 5.70
N SER A 294 -25.64 24.10 6.52
CA SER A 294 -24.97 23.54 7.68
C SER A 294 -25.92 22.92 8.71
N ALA A 295 -27.20 23.34 8.75
CA ALA A 295 -28.16 22.79 9.70
C ALA A 295 -28.52 21.35 9.32
N PHE A 296 -28.67 21.07 8.02
CA PHE A 296 -28.83 19.70 7.52
C PHE A 296 -27.65 18.80 7.92
N GLY A 297 -26.41 19.20 7.64
CA GLY A 297 -25.22 18.42 8.05
C GLY A 297 -25.12 18.21 9.56
N ARG A 298 -25.42 19.24 10.36
CA ARG A 298 -25.47 19.13 11.84
C ARG A 298 -26.62 18.22 12.31
N GLY A 299 -27.74 18.23 11.61
CA GLY A 299 -28.85 17.31 11.81
C GLY A 299 -28.39 15.88 11.64
N LEU A 300 -27.69 15.57 10.54
CA LEU A 300 -27.19 14.23 10.25
C LEU A 300 -26.19 13.70 11.29
N LEU A 301 -25.45 14.56 11.99
CA LEU A 301 -24.50 14.15 13.05
C LEU A 301 -25.16 13.74 14.39
N GLN A 302 -26.44 14.04 14.58
CA GLN A 302 -27.14 13.67 15.82
C GLN A 302 -27.20 12.15 15.98
N GLY A 303 -27.20 11.63 17.21
CA GLY A 303 -27.31 10.18 17.47
C GLY A 303 -26.01 9.38 17.29
N GLY A 304 -24.87 10.06 17.08
CA GLY A 304 -23.57 9.40 16.86
C GLY A 304 -23.35 8.96 15.41
N HIS A 305 -24.13 9.51 14.50
CA HIS A 305 -23.96 9.39 13.06
C HIS A 305 -22.79 10.26 12.56
N THR A 306 -22.31 9.97 11.35
CA THR A 306 -21.14 10.62 10.75
C THR A 306 -21.47 11.14 9.35
N ILE A 307 -20.66 12.06 8.85
CA ILE A 307 -20.71 12.51 7.45
C ILE A 307 -19.39 12.22 6.74
N GLY A 308 -19.45 11.99 5.43
CA GLY A 308 -18.32 11.75 4.54
C GLY A 308 -18.33 12.68 3.32
N GLY A 309 -17.25 12.70 2.56
CA GLY A 309 -17.17 13.43 1.30
C GLY A 309 -17.72 12.61 0.14
N HIS A 310 -18.55 13.23 -0.72
CA HIS A 310 -19.10 12.59 -1.92
C HIS A 310 -18.70 13.29 -3.22
N SER A 311 -17.51 13.90 -3.28
CA SER A 311 -17.06 14.92 -4.25
C SER A 311 -17.80 16.26 -4.12
N LEU A 312 -17.19 17.33 -4.63
CA LEU A 312 -17.73 18.69 -4.46
C LEU A 312 -18.96 18.91 -5.34
N THR A 313 -18.90 18.50 -6.61
CA THR A 313 -19.97 18.72 -7.59
C THR A 313 -20.50 17.43 -8.22
N HIS A 314 -20.33 16.29 -7.56
CA HIS A 314 -20.84 15.00 -8.04
C HIS A 314 -20.38 14.59 -9.46
N PRO A 315 -19.12 14.81 -9.91
CA PRO A 315 -18.71 14.38 -11.23
C PRO A 315 -18.37 12.88 -11.26
N LEU A 316 -18.28 12.34 -12.47
CA LEU A 316 -17.53 11.12 -12.74
C LEU A 316 -16.03 11.40 -12.54
N LEU A 317 -15.52 11.13 -11.34
CA LEU A 317 -14.18 11.57 -10.91
C LEU A 317 -13.06 11.01 -11.80
N SER A 318 -13.21 9.78 -12.30
CA SER A 318 -12.26 9.14 -13.22
C SER A 318 -12.19 9.79 -14.61
N TYR A 319 -13.14 10.67 -14.95
CA TYR A 319 -13.13 11.45 -16.20
C TYR A 319 -12.66 12.89 -15.99
N CYS A 320 -12.33 13.26 -14.76
CA CYS A 320 -11.79 14.57 -14.44
C CYS A 320 -10.27 14.60 -14.68
N ASN A 321 -9.75 15.76 -15.10
CA ASN A 321 -8.30 15.97 -15.09
C ASN A 321 -7.79 16.00 -13.62
N ARG A 322 -6.48 15.76 -13.41
CA ARG A 322 -5.90 15.62 -12.06
C ARG A 322 -6.10 16.84 -11.16
N ASN A 323 -6.14 18.05 -11.71
CA ASN A 323 -6.41 19.26 -10.92
C ASN A 323 -7.86 19.26 -10.44
N ARG A 324 -8.80 18.88 -11.33
CA ARG A 324 -10.21 18.76 -10.98
C ARG A 324 -10.43 17.64 -9.98
N ILE A 325 -9.77 16.48 -10.11
CA ILE A 325 -9.84 15.41 -9.12
C ILE A 325 -9.48 15.93 -7.72
N PHE A 326 -8.37 16.66 -7.59
CA PHE A 326 -7.96 17.23 -6.31
C PHE A 326 -8.93 18.30 -5.79
N GLU A 327 -9.44 19.18 -6.66
CA GLU A 327 -10.45 20.18 -6.30
C GLU A 327 -11.73 19.53 -5.74
N GLU A 328 -12.20 18.46 -6.38
CA GLU A 328 -13.40 17.72 -5.98
C GLU A 328 -13.23 17.05 -4.62
N THR A 329 -12.11 16.36 -4.40
CA THR A 329 -11.88 15.59 -3.17
C THR A 329 -11.54 16.50 -1.99
N ALA A 330 -10.62 17.44 -2.16
CA ALA A 330 -10.23 18.36 -1.07
C ALA A 330 -11.30 19.43 -0.82
N GLY A 331 -11.98 19.89 -1.86
CA GLY A 331 -12.99 20.93 -1.76
C GLY A 331 -14.21 20.50 -0.95
N VAL A 332 -14.73 19.29 -1.18
CA VAL A 332 -15.90 18.80 -0.43
C VAL A 332 -15.61 18.66 1.07
N ARG A 333 -14.41 18.18 1.42
CA ARG A 333 -13.94 18.12 2.80
C ARG A 333 -13.90 19.51 3.42
N MET A 334 -13.23 20.45 2.77
CA MET A 334 -13.11 21.83 3.25
C MET A 334 -14.48 22.47 3.53
N VAL A 335 -15.44 22.29 2.62
CA VAL A 335 -16.79 22.85 2.77
C VAL A 335 -17.50 22.28 3.99
N TRP A 336 -17.47 20.96 4.18
CA TRP A 336 -18.18 20.32 5.28
C TRP A 336 -17.50 20.50 6.63
N GLU A 337 -16.18 20.33 6.72
CA GLU A 337 -15.44 20.55 7.97
C GLU A 337 -15.68 21.99 8.49
N ALA A 338 -15.65 22.97 7.59
CA ALA A 338 -15.96 24.37 7.95
C ALA A 338 -17.43 24.58 8.36
N ALA A 339 -18.37 23.83 7.78
CA ALA A 339 -19.80 23.99 8.05
C ALA A 339 -20.22 23.35 9.38
N VAL A 340 -19.66 22.19 9.72
CA VAL A 340 -20.10 21.39 10.88
C VAL A 340 -19.11 21.38 12.04
N ASP A 341 -17.88 21.85 11.85
CA ASP A 341 -16.79 21.85 12.86
C ASP A 341 -16.41 20.43 13.33
N MET A 342 -16.34 19.50 12.37
CA MET A 342 -15.99 18.09 12.60
C MET A 342 -15.11 17.58 11.45
N PRO A 343 -14.14 16.68 11.71
CA PRO A 343 -13.34 16.06 10.66
C PRO A 343 -14.20 15.24 9.70
N VAL A 344 -13.93 15.36 8.40
CA VAL A 344 -14.50 14.53 7.35
C VAL A 344 -13.38 13.67 6.78
N VAL A 345 -13.32 12.42 7.25
CA VAL A 345 -12.20 11.49 7.03
C VAL A 345 -12.53 10.33 6.10
N SER A 346 -13.78 10.24 5.67
CA SER A 346 -14.31 9.15 4.84
C SER A 346 -14.81 9.68 3.49
N TYR A 347 -14.64 8.90 2.42
CA TYR A 347 -15.08 9.27 1.07
C TYR A 347 -15.89 8.17 0.37
N ALA A 348 -16.88 8.56 -0.43
CA ALA A 348 -17.58 7.68 -1.37
C ALA A 348 -17.60 8.29 -2.77
N PHE A 349 -17.45 7.47 -3.81
CA PHE A 349 -17.42 7.94 -5.20
C PHE A 349 -18.82 8.20 -5.74
N SER A 350 -19.01 9.38 -6.34
CA SER A 350 -20.17 9.65 -7.18
C SER A 350 -20.30 8.59 -8.28
N TYR A 351 -21.52 8.09 -8.44
CA TYR A 351 -21.87 7.01 -9.38
C TYR A 351 -21.09 5.70 -9.19
N CYS A 352 -20.46 5.51 -8.02
CA CYS A 352 -19.48 4.44 -7.82
C CYS A 352 -18.43 4.39 -8.95
N ASN A 353 -18.11 5.54 -9.58
CA ASN A 353 -17.22 5.54 -10.73
C ASN A 353 -15.77 5.76 -10.30
N PHE A 354 -15.01 4.67 -10.36
CA PHE A 354 -13.58 4.65 -10.10
C PHE A 354 -12.75 4.39 -11.37
N THR A 355 -13.33 3.95 -12.50
CA THR A 355 -12.55 3.57 -13.71
C THR A 355 -12.65 4.54 -14.87
N ASN A 356 -11.57 4.59 -15.64
CA ASN A 356 -11.56 5.21 -16.96
C ASN A 356 -10.81 4.28 -17.93
N PRO A 357 -11.50 3.63 -18.89
CA PRO A 357 -10.86 2.69 -19.81
C PRO A 357 -9.71 3.28 -20.64
N GLN A 358 -9.73 4.60 -20.88
CA GLN A 358 -8.69 5.29 -21.64
C GLN A 358 -7.41 5.53 -20.81
N GLU A 359 -7.54 5.68 -19.49
CA GLU A 359 -6.40 5.98 -18.61
C GLU A 359 -5.96 4.79 -17.74
N GLY A 360 -6.82 3.78 -17.57
CA GLY A 360 -6.58 2.60 -16.75
C GLY A 360 -6.14 2.95 -15.32
N GLU A 361 -5.19 2.19 -14.79
CA GLU A 361 -4.69 2.34 -13.41
C GLU A 361 -4.06 3.71 -13.10
N VAL A 362 -3.64 4.47 -14.13
CA VAL A 362 -3.03 5.78 -13.93
C VAL A 362 -4.03 6.77 -13.32
N VAL A 363 -5.31 6.68 -13.69
CA VAL A 363 -6.34 7.54 -13.08
C VAL A 363 -6.67 7.10 -11.66
N HIS A 364 -6.67 5.79 -11.40
CA HIS A 364 -6.94 5.26 -10.07
C HIS A 364 -5.89 5.72 -9.06
N ALA A 365 -4.60 5.58 -9.42
CA ALA A 365 -3.50 6.05 -8.60
C ALA A 365 -3.52 7.57 -8.38
N ALA A 366 -4.00 8.34 -9.36
CA ALA A 366 -4.15 9.78 -9.21
C ALA A 366 -5.29 10.13 -8.24
N ILE A 367 -6.42 9.40 -8.30
CA ILE A 367 -7.54 9.53 -7.37
C ILE A 367 -7.11 9.18 -5.95
N ALA A 368 -6.48 8.01 -5.74
CA ALA A 368 -6.01 7.58 -4.43
C ALA A 368 -5.07 8.62 -3.79
N ARG A 369 -4.08 9.11 -4.55
CA ARG A 369 -3.19 10.19 -4.08
C ARG A 369 -3.93 11.48 -3.77
N ALA A 370 -4.98 11.82 -4.52
CA ALA A 370 -5.77 13.01 -4.26
C ALA A 370 -6.62 12.88 -2.99
N LEU A 371 -7.11 11.67 -2.68
CA LEU A 371 -7.82 11.37 -1.43
C LEU A 371 -6.86 11.40 -0.23
N GLU A 372 -5.71 10.75 -0.33
CA GLU A 372 -4.67 10.77 0.71
C GLU A 372 -4.19 12.21 1.00
N ARG A 373 -3.88 12.98 -0.05
CA ARG A 373 -3.53 14.41 0.09
C ARG A 373 -4.69 15.27 0.57
N GLY A 374 -5.92 14.84 0.32
CA GLY A 374 -7.14 15.43 0.85
C GLY A 374 -7.33 15.16 2.33
N GLY A 375 -6.56 14.24 2.93
CA GLY A 375 -6.66 13.84 4.33
C GLY A 375 -7.81 12.87 4.63
N TYR A 376 -8.26 12.13 3.61
CA TYR A 376 -9.13 10.99 3.83
C TYR A 376 -8.30 9.79 4.33
N TYR A 377 -8.92 9.00 5.19
CA TYR A 377 -8.35 7.76 5.74
C TYR A 377 -9.14 6.54 5.28
N HIS A 378 -10.40 6.73 4.90
CA HIS A 378 -11.29 5.65 4.53
C HIS A 378 -12.02 5.95 3.21
N VAL A 379 -12.20 4.91 2.40
CA VAL A 379 -13.01 4.95 1.18
C VAL A 379 -14.04 3.83 1.24
N ALA A 380 -15.30 4.19 1.09
CA ALA A 380 -16.37 3.23 0.87
C ALA A 380 -16.37 2.85 -0.62
N SER A 381 -15.69 1.76 -0.97
CA SER A 381 -15.32 1.42 -2.34
C SER A 381 -16.04 0.19 -2.88
N GLU A 382 -15.98 0.04 -4.20
CA GLU A 382 -16.25 -1.22 -4.89
C GLU A 382 -14.93 -2.01 -5.05
N PRO A 383 -14.97 -3.35 -5.28
CA PRO A 383 -13.79 -4.22 -5.31
C PRO A 383 -12.67 -3.80 -6.26
N GLN A 384 -12.98 -3.03 -7.29
CA GLN A 384 -11.99 -2.60 -8.26
C GLN A 384 -11.08 -1.48 -7.72
N PHE A 385 -11.51 -0.69 -6.73
CA PHE A 385 -10.63 0.29 -6.08
C PHE A 385 -9.59 -0.39 -5.18
N GLU A 386 -9.86 -1.62 -4.72
CA GLU A 386 -8.93 -2.43 -3.92
C GLU A 386 -7.70 -2.87 -4.72
N GLN A 387 -7.77 -2.80 -6.06
CA GLN A 387 -6.64 -3.11 -6.94
C GLN A 387 -5.59 -1.98 -6.96
N VAL A 388 -5.92 -0.83 -6.36
CA VAL A 388 -5.08 0.36 -6.32
C VAL A 388 -4.23 0.33 -5.06
N ARG A 389 -2.92 0.54 -5.22
CA ARG A 389 -2.02 0.74 -4.09
C ARG A 389 -2.38 2.03 -3.34
N THR A 390 -2.89 1.91 -2.12
CA THR A 390 -3.22 3.03 -1.25
C THR A 390 -3.12 2.65 0.22
N GLU A 391 -2.87 3.64 1.08
CA GLU A 391 -2.93 3.48 2.54
C GLU A 391 -4.34 3.73 3.11
N LEU A 392 -5.32 4.01 2.24
CA LEU A 392 -6.71 4.20 2.62
C LEU A 392 -7.31 2.87 3.10
N VAL A 393 -8.04 2.91 4.21
CA VAL A 393 -8.89 1.81 4.65
C VAL A 393 -10.05 1.68 3.67
N LEU A 394 -10.28 0.49 3.16
CA LEU A 394 -11.34 0.23 2.19
C LEU A 394 -12.47 -0.53 2.87
N SER A 395 -13.72 -0.13 2.61
CA SER A 395 -14.90 -0.91 2.96
C SER A 395 -15.64 -1.29 1.69
N PRO A 396 -15.59 -2.57 1.26
CA PRO A 396 -16.30 -3.02 0.08
C PRO A 396 -17.81 -2.88 0.23
N ILE A 397 -18.50 -2.70 -0.91
CA ILE A 397 -19.96 -2.80 -0.95
C ILE A 397 -20.36 -4.25 -0.65
N MET A 398 -21.38 -4.41 0.20
CA MET A 398 -21.96 -5.72 0.48
C MET A 398 -22.44 -6.39 -0.82
N PRO A 399 -22.42 -7.73 -0.88
CA PRO A 399 -22.93 -8.41 -2.06
C PRO A 399 -24.41 -8.09 -2.29
N ALA A 400 -24.85 -8.26 -3.54
CA ALA A 400 -26.23 -8.04 -3.92
C ALA A 400 -27.21 -8.87 -3.06
N ASP A 401 -28.42 -8.35 -2.87
CA ASP A 401 -29.45 -8.97 -2.04
C ASP A 401 -29.61 -10.47 -2.32
N GLY A 402 -29.53 -11.28 -1.25
CA GLY A 402 -29.71 -12.73 -1.29
C GLY A 402 -28.44 -13.53 -1.62
N LEU A 403 -27.30 -12.88 -1.86
CA LEU A 403 -26.01 -13.54 -1.96
C LEU A 403 -25.39 -13.80 -0.57
N ASP A 404 -24.53 -14.81 -0.50
CA ASP A 404 -23.83 -15.19 0.72
C ASP A 404 -22.78 -14.13 1.09
N ILE A 405 -22.83 -13.71 2.36
CA ILE A 405 -21.92 -12.71 2.92
C ILE A 405 -20.58 -13.33 3.35
N ASP A 406 -20.56 -14.61 3.72
CA ASP A 406 -19.36 -15.25 4.26
C ASP A 406 -18.18 -15.21 3.28
N PRO A 407 -18.34 -15.52 1.97
CA PRO A 407 -17.26 -15.38 1.00
C PRO A 407 -16.74 -13.95 0.83
N HIS A 408 -17.57 -12.93 1.11
CA HIS A 408 -17.19 -11.53 0.99
C HIS A 408 -16.47 -11.03 2.25
N ALA A 409 -16.89 -11.51 3.42
CA ALA A 409 -16.28 -11.17 4.71
C ALA A 409 -14.89 -11.81 4.88
N GLU A 410 -14.63 -12.98 4.28
CA GLU A 410 -13.32 -13.65 4.35
C GLU A 410 -12.25 -13.01 3.44
N THR A 411 -12.66 -12.22 2.44
CA THR A 411 -11.76 -11.61 1.44
C THR A 411 -11.46 -10.13 1.67
N ALA A 412 -12.27 -9.46 2.49
CA ALA A 412 -12.09 -8.07 2.92
C ALA A 412 -11.11 -8.00 4.10
#